data_AF-A0A3D2F831-F1
#
_entry.id   AF-A0A3D2F831-F1
#
_cell.length_a   1.000
_cell.length_b   1.000
_cell.length_c   1.000
_cell.angle_alpha   90.00
_cell.angle_beta   90.00
_cell.angle_gamma   90.00
#
_symmetry.space_group_name_H-M   'P 1'
#
loop_
_entity.id
_entity.type
_entity.pdbx_description
1 polymer ?
#
loop_
_entity_poly.entity_id
_entity_poly.type
_entity_poly.pdbx_seq_one_letter_code
_entity_poly.pdbx_strand_id
1 'polypeptide(L)'
;LTFDCAGQCVWAPGTGRIPSNAKVHAYPLHEKYGLVWIWMGNPALADPHDIFEIENYENPDWGINRGDAMELECNYLLMCDNLLDPTHVAWVHAGSFGQAATKDAPLRVTKNEAGVIVHRW
;
A
#
# COMPACT_ATOMS: atom_id res chain seq x y z
N LEU A 1 22.11 -15.27 -16.47
CA LEU A 1 22.56 -13.89 -16.22
C LEU A 1 22.33 -13.61 -14.75
N THR A 2 23.18 -12.81 -14.11
CA THR A 2 23.01 -12.35 -12.74
C THR A 2 23.07 -10.82 -12.75
N PHE A 3 22.19 -10.17 -12.01
CA PHE A 3 22.07 -8.72 -11.94
C PHE A 3 22.30 -8.25 -10.50
N ASP A 4 22.90 -7.07 -10.33
CA ASP A 4 22.96 -6.39 -9.03
C ASP A 4 21.65 -5.64 -8.71
N CYS A 5 21.59 -5.00 -7.55
CA CYS A 5 20.43 -4.22 -7.10
C CYS A 5 20.15 -2.97 -7.95
N ALA A 6 21.11 -2.51 -8.76
CA ALA A 6 20.91 -1.41 -9.71
C ALA A 6 20.38 -1.90 -11.08
N GLY A 7 20.17 -3.21 -11.22
CA GLY A 7 19.72 -3.85 -12.45
C GLY A 7 20.83 -4.04 -13.49
N GLN A 8 22.10 -3.81 -13.13
CA GLN A 8 23.24 -4.03 -14.03
C GLN A 8 23.61 -5.52 -14.03
N CYS A 9 23.78 -6.12 -15.22
CA CYS A 9 24.28 -7.49 -15.33
C CYS A 9 25.73 -7.54 -14.83
N VAL A 10 25.98 -8.37 -13.82
CA VAL A 10 27.29 -8.60 -13.20
C VAL A 10 27.87 -9.96 -13.56
N TRP A 11 27.06 -10.86 -14.12
CA TRP A 11 27.53 -12.16 -14.60
C TRP A 11 26.71 -12.71 -15.78
N ALA A 12 27.41 -13.30 -16.76
CA ALA A 12 26.81 -14.00 -17.89
C ALA A 12 27.54 -15.33 -18.15
N PRO A 13 26.82 -16.41 -18.54
CA PRO A 13 27.45 -17.68 -18.90
C PRO A 13 28.26 -17.54 -20.20
N GLY A 14 29.44 -18.16 -20.25
CA GLY A 14 30.33 -18.18 -21.41
C GLY A 14 31.64 -17.42 -21.22
N THR A 15 32.55 -17.54 -22.19
CA THR A 15 33.84 -16.82 -22.21
C THR A 15 33.69 -15.54 -23.01
N GLY A 16 33.30 -14.45 -22.36
CA GLY A 16 33.12 -13.17 -23.02
C GLY A 16 32.86 -12.01 -22.05
N ARG A 17 33.04 -10.78 -22.53
CA ARG A 17 32.72 -9.57 -21.76
C ARG A 17 31.20 -9.36 -21.71
N ILE A 18 30.68 -8.99 -20.55
CA ILE A 18 29.27 -8.62 -20.39
C ILE A 18 28.99 -7.33 -21.19
N PRO A 19 27.99 -7.32 -22.10
CA PRO A 19 27.59 -6.12 -22.80
C PRO A 19 27.13 -5.01 -21.85
N SER A 20 27.54 -3.76 -22.07
CA SER A 20 27.16 -2.62 -21.22
C SER A 20 25.65 -2.34 -21.19
N ASN A 21 24.91 -2.79 -22.21
CA ASN A 21 23.46 -2.68 -22.29
C ASN A 21 22.72 -3.89 -21.71
N ALA A 22 23.42 -4.91 -21.19
CA ALA A 22 22.81 -5.99 -20.45
C ALA A 22 22.38 -5.48 -19.07
N LYS A 23 21.17 -4.91 -19.00
CA LYS A 23 20.58 -4.35 -17.79
C LYS A 23 19.08 -4.57 -17.77
N VAL A 24 18.51 -4.65 -16.58
CA VAL A 24 17.07 -4.64 -16.32
C VAL A 24 16.67 -3.33 -15.65
N HIS A 25 15.39 -2.98 -15.71
CA HIS A 25 14.89 -1.83 -14.99
C HIS A 25 14.85 -2.15 -13.49
N ALA A 26 15.44 -1.29 -12.67
CA ALA A 26 15.41 -1.37 -11.21
C ALA A 26 14.53 -0.25 -10.66
N TYR A 27 13.63 -0.59 -9.74
CA TYR A 27 12.78 0.37 -9.04
C TYR A 27 13.34 0.64 -7.64
N PRO A 28 13.30 1.89 -7.14
CA PRO A 28 13.56 2.16 -5.73
C PRO A 28 12.58 1.37 -4.86
N LEU A 29 13.14 0.69 -3.85
CA LEU A 29 12.40 -0.06 -2.85
C LEU A 29 12.72 0.49 -1.45
N HIS A 30 11.75 0.45 -0.56
CA HIS A 30 11.94 0.77 0.86
C HIS A 30 11.11 -0.16 1.74
N GLU A 31 11.72 -0.71 2.80
CA GLU A 31 11.02 -1.55 3.76
C GLU A 31 10.56 -0.73 4.95
N LYS A 32 9.25 -0.66 5.18
CA LYS A 32 8.65 0.06 6.31
C LYS A 32 7.30 -0.57 6.66
N TYR A 33 6.99 -0.68 7.94
CA TYR A 33 5.73 -1.22 8.45
C TYR A 33 5.43 -2.68 8.10
N GLY A 34 6.48 -3.48 7.87
CA GLY A 34 6.32 -4.88 7.44
C GLY A 34 5.88 -5.01 5.98
N LEU A 35 6.00 -3.94 5.20
CA LEU A 35 5.68 -3.89 3.77
C LEU A 35 6.95 -3.50 2.97
N VAL A 36 7.00 -3.96 1.73
CA VAL A 36 7.96 -3.49 0.72
C VAL A 36 7.26 -2.44 -0.15
N TRP A 37 7.68 -1.19 -0.03
CA TRP A 37 7.19 -0.08 -0.83
C TRP A 37 7.99 0.02 -2.12
N ILE A 38 7.30 0.18 -3.26
CA ILE A 38 7.90 0.32 -4.58
C ILE A 38 7.54 1.67 -5.21
N TRP A 39 8.54 2.40 -5.70
CA TRP A 39 8.33 3.61 -6.48
C TRP A 39 8.47 3.32 -7.98
N MET A 40 7.36 3.33 -8.70
CA MET A 40 7.33 3.05 -10.15
C MET A 40 7.47 4.31 -11.03
N GLY A 41 7.56 5.50 -10.42
CA GLY A 41 7.75 6.77 -11.12
C GLY A 41 9.21 7.07 -11.47
N ASN A 42 9.54 8.36 -11.63
CA ASN A 42 10.93 8.78 -11.82
C ASN A 42 11.76 8.46 -10.56
N PRO A 43 12.80 7.61 -10.62
CA PRO A 43 13.58 7.23 -9.45
C PRO A 43 14.25 8.42 -8.73
N ALA A 44 14.54 9.51 -9.45
CA ALA A 44 15.12 10.72 -8.87
C ALA A 44 14.16 11.50 -7.95
N LEU A 45 12.86 11.17 -8.00
CA LEU A 45 11.82 11.77 -7.14
C LEU A 45 11.37 10.82 -6.02
N ALA A 46 11.95 9.63 -5.92
CA ALA A 46 11.57 8.71 -4.86
C ALA A 46 12.11 9.21 -3.51
N ASP A 47 11.21 9.57 -2.59
CA ASP A 47 11.54 9.91 -1.21
C ASP A 47 10.84 8.96 -0.24
N PRO A 48 11.57 8.16 0.56
CA PRO A 48 10.98 7.33 1.61
C PRO A 48 10.15 8.11 2.64
N HIS A 49 10.35 9.42 2.79
CA HIS A 49 9.57 10.27 3.70
C HIS A 49 8.16 10.58 3.18
N ASP A 50 7.86 10.29 1.89
CA ASP A 50 6.51 10.39 1.35
C ASP A 50 5.60 9.22 1.78
N ILE A 51 6.18 8.14 2.34
CA ILE A 51 5.42 7.03 2.90
C ILE A 51 4.75 7.51 4.20
N PHE A 52 3.42 7.54 4.20
CA PHE A 52 2.63 8.03 5.33
C PHE A 52 2.99 7.36 6.65
N GLU A 53 2.91 8.13 7.74
CA GLU A 53 3.17 7.63 9.09
C GLU A 53 1.98 6.83 9.62
N ILE A 54 2.23 5.62 10.13
CA ILE A 54 1.24 4.85 10.88
C ILE A 54 1.51 5.12 12.36
N GLU A 55 0.66 5.96 12.95
CA GLU A 55 0.76 6.27 14.37
C GLU A 55 0.72 4.99 15.21
N ASN A 56 1.55 4.92 16.24
CA ASN A 56 1.67 3.79 17.16
C ASN A 56 2.24 2.48 16.59
N TYR A 57 2.70 2.41 15.33
CA TYR A 57 3.25 1.16 14.78
C TYR A 57 4.42 0.60 15.62
N GLU A 58 5.30 1.48 16.11
CA GLU A 58 6.44 1.11 16.96
C GLU A 58 6.13 1.18 18.46
N ASN A 59 4.89 1.51 18.84
CA ASN A 59 4.52 1.69 20.24
C ASN A 59 4.29 0.31 20.89
N PRO A 60 5.08 -0.08 21.91
CA PRO A 60 4.94 -1.38 22.56
C PRO A 60 3.63 -1.56 23.34
N ASP A 61 2.91 -0.47 23.65
CA ASP A 61 1.60 -0.52 24.30
C ASP A 61 0.47 -0.94 23.32
N TRP A 62 0.77 -1.01 22.03
CA TRP A 62 -0.17 -1.39 20.98
C TRP A 62 0.18 -2.77 20.40
N GLY A 63 -0.86 -3.57 20.14
CA GLY A 63 -0.73 -4.82 19.41
C GLY A 63 -0.71 -4.58 17.90
N ILE A 64 0.14 -5.31 17.17
CA ILE A 64 0.17 -5.30 15.70
C ILE A 64 -0.56 -6.54 15.18
N ASN A 65 -1.62 -6.33 14.41
CA ASN A 65 -2.26 -7.41 13.66
C ASN A 65 -1.52 -7.61 12.34
N ARG A 66 -1.04 -8.84 12.09
CA ARG A 66 -0.40 -9.23 10.84
C ARG A 66 -1.29 -10.25 10.13
N GLY A 67 -1.54 -10.02 8.85
CA GLY A 67 -2.29 -10.92 7.98
C GLY A 67 -1.63 -11.02 6.62
N ASP A 68 -2.08 -11.99 5.84
CA ASP A 68 -1.62 -12.17 4.46
C ASP A 68 -2.23 -11.13 3.53
N ALA A 69 -1.58 -10.92 2.39
CA ALA A 69 -2.17 -10.15 1.31
C ALA A 69 -3.41 -10.88 0.77
N MET A 70 -4.48 -10.12 0.50
CA MET A 70 -5.71 -10.64 -0.09
C MET A 70 -5.81 -10.16 -1.54
N GLU A 71 -5.88 -11.12 -2.47
CA GLU A 71 -6.15 -10.84 -3.88
C GLU A 71 -7.64 -10.66 -4.11
N LEU A 72 -8.00 -9.62 -4.85
CA LEU A 72 -9.38 -9.30 -5.19
C LEU A 72 -9.47 -9.06 -6.71
N GLU A 73 -10.42 -9.73 -7.34
CA GLU A 73 -10.67 -9.61 -8.78
C GLU A 73 -11.46 -8.33 -9.12
N CYS A 74 -10.91 -7.17 -8.75
CA CYS A 74 -11.54 -5.88 -9.01
C CYS A 74 -10.50 -4.78 -9.26
N ASN A 75 -10.95 -3.66 -9.82
CA ASN A 75 -10.11 -2.46 -9.89
C ASN A 75 -9.88 -1.91 -8.48
N TYR A 76 -8.63 -1.54 -8.15
CA TYR A 76 -8.28 -1.05 -6.81
C TYR A 76 -9.12 0.15 -6.33
N LEU A 77 -9.61 0.99 -7.24
CA LEU A 77 -10.47 2.13 -6.90
C LEU A 77 -11.77 1.70 -6.24
N LEU A 78 -12.30 0.51 -6.57
CA LEU A 78 -13.48 -0.03 -5.90
C LEU A 78 -13.22 -0.39 -4.43
N MET A 79 -11.97 -0.78 -4.09
CA MET A 79 -11.58 -0.97 -2.70
C MET A 79 -11.40 0.36 -1.97
N CYS A 80 -10.86 1.38 -2.64
CA CYS A 80 -10.81 2.73 -2.09
C CYS A 80 -12.22 3.25 -1.76
N ASP A 81 -13.18 3.08 -2.69
CA ASP A 81 -14.58 3.47 -2.47
C ASP A 81 -15.22 2.64 -1.33
N ASN A 82 -14.96 1.33 -1.29
CA ASN A 82 -15.48 0.46 -0.22
C ASN A 82 -14.99 0.91 1.17
N LEU A 83 -13.69 1.17 1.32
CA LEU A 83 -13.11 1.58 2.60
C LEU A 83 -13.50 3.01 3.00
N LEU A 84 -13.80 3.87 2.03
CA LEU A 84 -14.21 5.26 2.28
C LEU A 84 -15.72 5.42 2.54
N ASP A 85 -16.54 4.39 2.29
CA ASP A 85 -17.99 4.44 2.49
C ASP A 85 -18.47 3.64 3.71
N PRO A 86 -18.74 4.24 4.87
CA PRO A 86 -19.36 3.52 5.99
C PRO A 86 -20.85 3.18 5.78
N THR A 87 -21.49 3.59 4.68
CA THR A 87 -22.91 3.29 4.42
C THR A 87 -23.16 1.80 4.21
N HIS A 88 -22.25 1.10 3.52
CA HIS A 88 -22.41 -0.33 3.24
C HIS A 88 -22.41 -1.21 4.50
N VAL A 89 -21.85 -0.72 5.62
CA VAL A 89 -21.72 -1.47 6.88
C VAL A 89 -23.07 -1.99 7.40
N ALA A 90 -24.14 -1.22 7.24
CA ALA A 90 -25.48 -1.61 7.69
C ALA A 90 -26.09 -2.79 6.91
N TRP A 91 -25.55 -3.09 5.72
CA TRP A 91 -26.13 -4.02 4.77
C TRP A 91 -25.21 -5.22 4.52
N VAL A 92 -23.95 -4.97 4.17
CA VAL A 92 -22.96 -6.01 3.84
C VAL A 92 -22.43 -6.70 5.10
N HIS A 93 -22.31 -5.95 6.20
CA HIS A 93 -21.76 -6.44 7.47
C HIS A 93 -22.83 -6.73 8.53
N ALA A 94 -24.08 -6.98 8.11
CA ALA A 94 -25.20 -7.23 9.02
C ALA A 94 -24.99 -8.43 9.97
N GLY A 95 -24.16 -9.40 9.57
CA GLY A 95 -23.83 -10.57 10.38
C GLY A 95 -22.52 -10.47 11.19
N SER A 96 -21.80 -9.35 11.10
CA SER A 96 -20.50 -9.16 11.77
C SER A 96 -20.51 -7.97 12.71
N PHE A 97 -20.22 -6.77 12.22
CA PHE A 97 -20.06 -5.55 13.02
C PHE A 97 -21.06 -4.44 12.66
N GLY A 98 -21.97 -4.69 11.72
CA GLY A 98 -23.12 -3.82 11.49
C GLY A 98 -24.06 -3.80 12.70
N GLN A 99 -24.60 -2.64 13.04
CA GLN A 99 -25.52 -2.45 14.17
C GLN A 99 -26.77 -1.70 13.72
N ALA A 100 -27.87 -1.78 14.48
CA ALA A 100 -29.09 -1.03 14.14
C ALA A 100 -28.83 0.48 13.95
N ALA A 101 -27.94 1.05 14.76
CA ALA A 101 -27.54 2.45 14.68
C ALA A 101 -26.87 2.82 13.36
N THR A 102 -26.17 1.91 12.67
CA THR A 102 -25.47 2.23 11.42
C THR A 102 -26.40 2.56 10.26
N LYS A 103 -27.71 2.35 10.41
CA LYS A 103 -28.71 2.64 9.37
C LYS A 103 -29.04 4.13 9.25
N ASP A 104 -29.26 4.79 10.39
CA ASP A 104 -29.91 6.11 10.41
C ASP A 104 -28.93 7.25 10.71
N ALA A 105 -27.70 6.92 11.06
CA ALA A 105 -26.75 7.93 11.46
C ALA A 105 -26.07 8.65 10.31
N PRO A 106 -25.97 9.99 10.39
CA PRO A 106 -25.32 10.77 9.35
C PRO A 106 -23.82 10.47 9.34
N LEU A 107 -23.26 10.43 8.12
CA LEU A 107 -21.82 10.44 7.92
C LEU A 107 -21.28 11.84 8.17
N ARG A 108 -20.07 11.92 8.72
CA ARG A 108 -19.30 13.16 8.80
C ARG A 108 -18.15 13.07 7.80
N VAL A 109 -18.10 14.06 6.92
CA VAL A 109 -17.09 14.15 5.87
C VAL A 109 -16.24 15.38 6.13
N THR A 110 -14.92 15.20 6.22
CA THR A 110 -13.95 16.29 6.30
C THR A 110 -12.97 16.15 5.14
N LYS A 111 -12.77 17.22 4.38
CA LYS A 111 -11.76 17.29 3.32
C LYS A 111 -10.67 18.25 3.76
N ASN A 112 -9.41 17.84 3.58
CA ASN A 112 -8.24 18.68 3.80
C ASN A 112 -7.27 18.54 2.60
N GLU A 113 -6.09 19.13 2.71
CA GLU A 113 -5.07 19.09 1.65
C GLU A 113 -4.54 17.67 1.40
N ALA A 114 -4.52 16.82 2.44
CA ALA A 114 -4.01 15.45 2.37
C ALA A 114 -5.05 14.42 1.90
N GLY A 115 -6.35 14.73 1.97
CA GLY A 115 -7.39 13.82 1.50
C GLY A 115 -8.78 14.05 2.10
N VAL A 116 -9.52 12.96 2.20
CA VAL A 116 -10.91 12.92 2.69
C VAL A 116 -11.01 11.94 3.85
N ILE A 117 -11.61 12.37 4.95
CA ILE A 117 -11.95 11.54 6.09
C ILE A 117 -13.47 11.42 6.14
N VAL A 118 -13.96 10.19 6.08
CA VAL A 118 -15.37 9.85 6.28
C VAL A 118 -15.46 9.00 7.53
N HIS A 119 -16.27 9.42 8.49
CA HIS A 119 -16.46 8.65 9.72
C HIS A 119 -17.90 8.75 10.22
N ARG A 120 -18.22 7.82 11.11
CA ARG A 120 -19.48 7.71 11.83
C ARG A 120 -19.15 7.13 13.20
N TRP A 121 -19.17 8.00 14.23
CA TRP A 121 -18.76 7.84 15.64
C TRP A 121 -17.39 7.22 15.91
#